data_AF-A0A9C8RIS2-F1
#
_entry.id   AF-A0A9C8RIS2-F1
#
_cell.length_a   1.000
_cell.length_b   1.000
_cell.length_c   1.000
_cell.angle_alpha   90.00
_cell.angle_beta   90.00
_cell.angle_gamma   90.00
#
_symmetry.space_group_name_H-M   'P 1'
#
loop_
_entity.id
_entity.type
_entity.pdbx_description
1 polymer ?
#
loop_
_entity_poly.entity_id
_entity_poly.type
_entity_poly.pdbx_seq_one_letter_code
_entity_poly.pdbx_strand_id
1 'polypeptide(L)'
;MTKFSGADGMRNLTPALVAILLIAAVSTAQAQTLRGSRESITQQNQHAVTHGYTFVQTSSQVTDLVNTGELVRVGATRTMVLHNVSYPYARPPVKTLIERLSAQYFNACGEKLTVTSLTRPIARQPANASDDSVHPAGMAVDLRIPSNGRCRAWLENTLLSLEKNYVLDVTRERRPPHYHVAVFPETYINYLATITGDSREYTVRRGDTLTAVAARMNTTVAQLRAANGLRSDLIHIGQRLTVPGDTASTIASASSAPVIREVTHRVQRGETLWRIASRYETSVDVLRSQNDLAGDLLRIGQTLRVVLDGS
;
A
#
# COMPACT_ATOMS: atom_id res chain seq x y z
N MET A 1 62.68 -2.71 -59.73
CA MET A 1 61.82 -3.33 -60.77
C MET A 1 60.67 -4.04 -60.07
N THR A 2 59.43 -3.58 -60.30
CA THR A 2 58.19 -4.37 -60.58
C THR A 2 58.15 -5.86 -60.15
N LYS A 3 57.08 -6.51 -59.64
CA LYS A 3 55.64 -6.27 -59.38
C LYS A 3 55.02 -7.61 -58.88
N PHE A 4 53.89 -7.59 -58.15
CA PHE A 4 52.83 -8.64 -57.94
C PHE A 4 53.21 -9.98 -57.25
N SER A 5 52.37 -10.74 -56.52
CA SER A 5 50.91 -10.91 -56.24
C SER A 5 50.83 -11.72 -54.91
N GLY A 6 49.84 -11.71 -54.00
CA GLY A 6 48.40 -11.94 -54.14
C GLY A 6 47.91 -12.92 -53.02
N ALA A 7 46.88 -12.50 -52.28
CA ALA A 7 45.79 -13.22 -51.58
C ALA A 7 45.95 -14.27 -50.44
N ASP A 8 45.10 -14.04 -49.41
CA ASP A 8 44.24 -14.96 -48.62
C ASP A 8 44.81 -16.03 -47.67
N GLY A 9 44.19 -16.11 -46.48
CA GLY A 9 44.23 -17.35 -45.68
C GLY A 9 44.08 -17.20 -44.16
N MET A 10 42.84 -17.16 -43.70
CA MET A 10 42.39 -17.03 -42.31
C MET A 10 42.71 -18.25 -41.41
N ARG A 11 42.91 -17.99 -40.09
CA ARG A 11 42.60 -18.80 -38.88
C ARG A 11 43.76 -19.48 -38.13
N ASN A 12 43.90 -19.12 -36.83
CA ASN A 12 43.65 -20.01 -35.68
C ASN A 12 44.13 -19.37 -34.37
N LEU A 13 43.23 -18.99 -33.45
CA LEU A 13 43.54 -18.92 -32.01
C LEU A 13 42.31 -19.35 -31.17
N THR A 14 42.54 -20.44 -30.44
CA THR A 14 41.88 -21.08 -29.27
C THR A 14 40.69 -20.41 -28.56
N PRO A 15 39.68 -21.18 -28.07
CA PRO A 15 38.67 -20.68 -27.13
C PRO A 15 39.15 -20.82 -25.67
N ALA A 16 39.11 -19.73 -24.92
CA ALA A 16 39.21 -19.76 -23.46
C ALA A 16 37.81 -20.01 -22.86
N LEU A 17 37.70 -20.99 -21.97
CA LEU A 17 36.51 -21.28 -21.17
C LEU A 17 36.19 -20.07 -20.27
N VAL A 18 35.04 -19.42 -20.49
CA VAL A 18 34.45 -18.48 -19.53
C VAL A 18 33.40 -19.25 -18.74
N ALA A 19 33.75 -19.61 -17.50
CA ALA A 19 32.78 -20.12 -16.54
C ALA A 19 31.87 -18.96 -16.10
N ILE A 20 30.64 -18.93 -16.61
CA ILE A 20 29.60 -18.00 -16.16
C ILE A 20 29.09 -18.52 -14.81
N LEU A 21 29.55 -17.89 -13.73
CA LEU A 21 28.99 -18.09 -12.39
C LEU A 21 27.61 -17.41 -12.35
N LEU A 22 26.55 -18.17 -12.57
CA LEU A 22 25.17 -17.75 -12.34
C LEU A 22 24.97 -17.56 -10.83
N ILE A 23 25.16 -16.33 -10.35
CA ILE A 23 24.64 -15.92 -9.04
C ILE A 23 23.13 -15.78 -9.21
N ALA A 24 22.42 -16.87 -8.94
CA ALA A 24 20.99 -16.82 -8.72
C ALA A 24 20.75 -15.98 -7.47
N ALA A 25 20.41 -14.69 -7.65
CA ALA A 25 19.88 -13.87 -6.58
C ALA A 25 18.54 -14.48 -6.16
N VAL A 26 18.56 -15.34 -5.13
CA VAL A 26 17.37 -15.85 -4.47
C VAL A 26 16.71 -14.66 -3.80
N SER A 27 15.81 -14.01 -4.55
CA SER A 27 14.88 -13.05 -3.99
C SER A 27 13.92 -13.89 -3.16
N THR A 28 14.17 -14.02 -1.86
CA THR A 28 13.15 -14.51 -0.94
C THR A 28 12.07 -13.45 -0.92
N ALA A 29 11.08 -13.60 -1.79
CA ALA A 29 9.79 -12.96 -1.57
C ALA A 29 9.36 -13.42 -0.17
N GLN A 30 9.43 -12.54 0.83
CA GLN A 30 8.73 -12.74 2.08
C GLN A 30 7.29 -13.01 1.67
N ALA A 31 6.86 -14.26 1.80
CA ALA A 31 5.55 -14.66 1.38
C ALA A 31 4.55 -13.81 2.16
N GLN A 32 3.62 -13.16 1.45
CA GLN A 32 2.43 -12.52 2.00
C GLN A 32 1.67 -13.55 2.82
N THR A 33 1.99 -13.59 4.10
CA THR A 33 1.42 -14.51 5.05
C THR A 33 1.00 -13.63 6.20
N LEU A 34 -0.19 -13.85 6.73
CA LEU A 34 -0.66 -13.23 7.97
C LEU A 34 0.18 -13.65 9.20
N ARG A 35 1.40 -14.16 8.97
CA ARG A 35 2.34 -14.60 9.98
C ARG A 35 3.30 -13.42 10.20
N GLY A 36 3.20 -12.83 11.38
CA GLY A 36 4.19 -11.87 11.83
C GLY A 36 5.58 -12.52 11.90
N SER A 37 6.58 -11.66 11.77
CA SER A 37 7.99 -11.99 11.96
C SER A 37 8.65 -10.85 12.73
N ARG A 38 9.82 -11.11 13.34
CA ARG A 38 10.57 -10.05 14.02
C ARG A 38 10.96 -8.96 13.02
N GLU A 39 11.31 -9.38 11.81
CA GLU A 39 11.65 -8.52 10.68
C GLU A 39 10.49 -7.61 10.26
N SER A 40 9.26 -8.14 10.26
CA SER A 40 8.04 -7.36 9.99
C SER A 40 7.84 -6.27 11.05
N ILE A 41 7.90 -6.60 12.34
CA ILE A 41 7.75 -5.63 13.42
C ILE A 41 8.85 -4.55 13.37
N THR A 42 10.11 -4.94 13.16
CA THR A 42 11.22 -3.99 13.01
C THR A 42 11.04 -3.09 11.78
N GLN A 43 10.54 -3.62 10.66
CA GLN A 43 10.22 -2.83 9.48
C GLN A 43 9.13 -1.80 9.77
N GLN A 44 8.05 -2.19 10.46
CA GLN A 44 6.99 -1.27 10.86
C GLN A 44 7.56 -0.13 11.73
N ASN A 45 8.39 -0.45 12.73
CA ASN A 45 9.04 0.55 13.56
C ASN A 45 9.90 1.52 12.72
N GLN A 46 10.69 0.98 11.80
CA GLN A 46 11.56 1.77 10.92
C GLN A 46 10.76 2.74 10.04
N HIS A 47 9.56 2.37 9.57
CA HIS A 47 8.66 3.29 8.86
C HIS A 47 8.24 4.46 9.74
N ALA A 48 7.83 4.20 10.98
CA ALA A 48 7.45 5.25 11.91
C ALA A 48 8.63 6.19 12.22
N VAL A 49 9.82 5.63 12.46
CA VAL A 49 11.05 6.42 12.74
C VAL A 49 11.48 7.24 11.53
N THR A 50 11.51 6.65 10.34
CA THR A 50 11.94 7.33 9.11
C THR A 50 11.00 8.47 8.75
N HIS A 51 9.71 8.31 9.00
CA HIS A 51 8.70 9.34 8.79
C HIS A 51 8.66 10.39 9.92
N GLY A 52 9.53 10.27 10.94
CA GLY A 52 9.64 11.23 12.03
C GLY A 52 8.44 11.20 12.99
N TYR A 53 7.72 10.08 13.09
CA TYR A 53 6.61 9.99 14.02
C TYR A 53 7.06 9.97 15.47
N THR A 54 6.46 10.87 16.25
CA THR A 54 6.51 10.83 17.70
C THR A 54 5.83 9.56 18.23
N PHE A 55 6.55 8.81 19.05
CA PHE A 55 6.03 7.69 19.83
C PHE A 55 5.52 8.22 21.17
N VAL A 56 4.20 8.24 21.36
CA VAL A 56 3.58 8.83 22.55
C VAL A 56 3.92 8.04 23.82
N GLN A 57 4.48 8.74 24.80
CA GLN A 57 4.89 8.15 26.08
C GLN A 57 3.69 8.05 27.03
N THR A 58 2.88 9.12 27.10
CA THR A 58 1.82 9.29 28.10
C THR A 58 0.48 9.66 27.46
N SER A 59 -0.61 9.57 28.25
CA SER A 59 -1.92 10.07 27.81
C SER A 59 -1.91 11.55 27.47
N SER A 60 -1.14 12.37 28.18
CA SER A 60 -1.08 13.82 27.94
C SER A 60 -0.49 14.11 26.57
N GLN A 61 0.57 13.39 26.20
CA GLN A 61 1.17 13.54 24.87
C GLN A 61 0.23 13.13 23.74
N VAL A 62 -0.69 12.18 23.96
CA VAL A 62 -1.75 11.92 22.97
C VAL A 62 -2.58 13.17 22.74
N THR A 63 -3.01 13.86 23.81
CA THR A 63 -3.76 15.11 23.70
C THR A 63 -2.96 16.19 22.97
N ASP A 64 -1.66 16.33 23.27
CA ASP A 64 -0.80 17.31 22.61
C ASP A 64 -0.74 17.08 21.09
N LEU A 65 -0.56 15.82 20.67
CA LEU A 65 -0.55 15.45 19.26
C LEU A 65 -1.92 15.58 18.59
N VAL A 66 -3.03 15.44 19.33
CA VAL A 66 -4.37 15.77 18.80
C VAL A 66 -4.48 17.27 18.55
N ASN A 67 -4.00 18.10 19.48
CA ASN A 67 -4.07 19.56 19.36
C ASN A 67 -3.21 20.09 18.19
N THR A 68 -2.10 19.43 17.86
CA THR A 68 -1.28 19.78 16.69
C THR A 68 -1.82 19.20 15.38
N GLY A 69 -2.89 18.39 15.41
CA GLY A 69 -3.46 17.72 14.25
C GLY A 69 -2.64 16.50 13.76
N GLU A 70 -1.59 16.16 14.48
CA GLU A 70 -0.73 15.01 14.22
C GLU A 70 -1.44 13.67 14.43
N LEU A 71 -2.32 13.60 15.44
CA LEU A 71 -3.28 12.52 15.64
C LEU A 71 -4.70 13.07 15.46
N VAL A 72 -5.58 12.25 14.90
CA VAL A 72 -6.99 12.60 14.69
C VAL A 72 -7.89 11.57 15.36
N ARG A 73 -9.04 12.03 15.84
CA ARG A 73 -10.05 11.16 16.45
C ARG A 73 -10.66 10.23 15.40
N VAL A 74 -10.72 8.95 15.74
CA VAL A 74 -11.45 7.92 15.02
C VAL A 74 -12.76 7.66 15.77
N GLY A 75 -13.89 7.84 15.11
CA GLY A 75 -15.21 7.57 15.67
C GLY A 75 -15.78 6.24 15.22
N ALA A 76 -16.76 5.71 15.94
CA ALA A 76 -17.64 4.69 15.37
C ALA A 76 -18.46 5.32 14.23
N THR A 77 -18.78 4.52 13.22
CA THR A 77 -19.53 4.96 12.04
C THR A 77 -20.71 4.03 11.79
N ARG A 78 -21.44 4.23 10.69
CA ARG A 78 -22.46 3.26 10.25
C ARG A 78 -21.85 1.89 9.96
N THR A 79 -20.60 1.84 9.51
CA THR A 79 -19.90 0.68 8.96
C THR A 79 -18.81 0.14 9.89
N MET A 80 -18.46 0.88 10.94
CA MET A 80 -17.39 0.55 11.88
C MET A 80 -17.85 0.70 13.33
N VAL A 81 -17.36 -0.17 14.22
CA VAL A 81 -17.50 -0.06 15.67
C VAL A 81 -16.14 -0.07 16.36
N LEU A 82 -16.01 0.70 17.43
CA LEU A 82 -14.86 0.68 18.34
C LEU A 82 -15.23 -0.16 19.56
N HIS A 83 -14.45 -1.20 19.84
CA HIS A 83 -14.69 -2.10 20.97
C HIS A 83 -13.54 -1.99 21.99
N ASN A 84 -13.80 -1.33 23.12
CA ASN A 84 -12.84 -1.12 24.22
C ASN A 84 -11.58 -0.34 23.81
N VAL A 85 -11.72 0.67 22.95
CA VAL A 85 -10.60 1.51 22.49
C VAL A 85 -10.46 2.74 23.37
N SER A 86 -9.53 2.69 24.33
CA SER A 86 -9.32 3.79 25.30
C SER A 86 -8.76 5.07 24.68
N TYR A 87 -7.99 4.94 23.61
CA TYR A 87 -7.38 6.06 22.89
C TYR A 87 -7.79 5.97 21.42
N PRO A 88 -9.00 6.45 21.07
CA PRO A 88 -9.55 6.33 19.72
C PRO A 88 -8.94 7.41 18.80
N TYR A 89 -7.61 7.43 18.71
CA TYR A 89 -6.85 8.38 17.92
C TYR A 89 -5.87 7.61 17.05
N ALA A 90 -5.58 8.13 15.86
CA ALA A 90 -4.60 7.56 14.95
C ALA A 90 -4.02 8.66 14.06
N ARG A 91 -2.96 8.35 13.33
CA ARG A 91 -2.47 9.25 12.27
C ARG A 91 -3.56 9.40 11.19
N PRO A 92 -3.68 10.56 10.52
CA PRO A 92 -4.73 10.76 9.50
C PRO A 92 -4.80 9.66 8.43
N PRO A 93 -3.68 9.16 7.87
CA PRO A 93 -3.70 8.07 6.90
C PRO A 93 -4.32 6.78 7.44
N VAL A 94 -4.08 6.45 8.72
CA VAL A 94 -4.70 5.29 9.37
C VAL A 94 -6.21 5.47 9.47
N LYS A 95 -6.68 6.65 9.91
CA LYS A 95 -8.11 6.96 9.98
C LYS A 95 -8.78 6.80 8.61
N THR A 96 -8.19 7.38 7.57
CA THR A 96 -8.73 7.27 6.21
C THR A 96 -8.76 5.82 5.72
N LEU A 97 -7.73 5.02 6.01
CA LEU A 97 -7.70 3.59 5.67
C LEU A 97 -8.82 2.81 6.34
N ILE A 98 -8.97 2.95 7.65
CA ILE A 98 -9.95 2.15 8.40
C ILE A 98 -11.39 2.54 8.08
N GLU A 99 -11.66 3.82 7.82
CA GLU A 99 -12.99 4.28 7.40
C GLU A 99 -13.37 3.65 6.05
N ARG A 100 -12.49 3.75 5.04
CA ARG A 100 -12.70 3.12 3.72
C ARG A 100 -12.83 1.60 3.80
N LEU A 101 -11.89 0.95 4.49
CA LEU A 101 -11.90 -0.50 4.69
C LEU A 101 -13.21 -0.94 5.37
N SER A 102 -13.68 -0.19 6.37
CA SER A 102 -14.91 -0.53 7.10
C SER A 102 -16.14 -0.45 6.22
N ALA A 103 -16.22 0.53 5.32
CA ALA A 103 -17.35 0.66 4.41
C ALA A 103 -17.35 -0.42 3.33
N GLN A 104 -16.19 -0.71 2.74
CA GLN A 104 -16.05 -1.80 1.78
C GLN A 104 -16.40 -3.16 2.42
N TYR A 105 -15.91 -3.38 3.64
CA TYR A 105 -16.25 -4.55 4.42
C TYR A 105 -17.76 -4.63 4.67
N PHE A 106 -18.38 -3.55 5.14
CA PHE A 106 -19.82 -3.49 5.38
C PHE A 106 -20.63 -3.75 4.10
N ASN A 107 -20.23 -3.20 2.96
CA ASN A 107 -20.90 -3.44 1.67
C ASN A 107 -20.75 -4.89 1.19
N ALA A 108 -19.58 -5.50 1.41
CA ALA A 108 -19.32 -6.89 1.02
C ALA A 108 -19.98 -7.91 1.96
N CYS A 109 -20.14 -7.58 3.23
CA CYS A 109 -20.49 -8.53 4.28
C CYS A 109 -21.80 -8.26 5.03
N GLY A 110 -22.32 -7.05 4.97
CA GLY A 110 -23.46 -6.61 5.78
C GLY A 110 -23.17 -6.51 7.28
N GLU A 111 -21.90 -6.66 7.71
CA GLU A 111 -21.49 -6.59 9.12
C GLU A 111 -20.48 -5.46 9.34
N LYS A 112 -20.48 -4.87 10.55
CA LYS A 112 -19.60 -3.74 10.86
C LYS A 112 -18.18 -4.21 11.16
N LEU A 113 -17.19 -3.51 10.61
CA LEU A 113 -15.79 -3.75 10.96
C LEU A 113 -15.56 -3.36 12.42
N THR A 114 -14.91 -4.22 13.21
CA THR A 114 -14.66 -3.95 14.63
C THR A 114 -13.20 -3.61 14.88
N VAL A 115 -12.93 -2.37 15.24
CA VAL A 115 -11.62 -1.90 15.70
C VAL A 115 -11.49 -2.13 17.20
N THR A 116 -10.43 -2.81 17.61
CA THR A 116 -10.16 -3.17 19.00
C THR A 116 -8.98 -2.41 19.61
N SER A 117 -8.14 -1.76 18.79
CA SER A 117 -7.12 -0.83 19.27
C SER A 117 -6.63 0.11 18.19
N LEU A 118 -6.12 1.27 18.62
CA LEU A 118 -5.51 2.31 17.79
C LEU A 118 -4.25 2.82 18.51
N THR A 119 -4.03 4.14 18.63
CA THR A 119 -2.92 4.68 19.43
C THR A 119 -2.93 4.10 20.83
N ARG A 120 -1.76 3.73 21.36
CA ARG A 120 -1.61 3.31 22.76
C ARG A 120 -0.29 3.85 23.31
N PRO A 121 -0.32 4.74 24.32
CA PRO A 121 0.92 5.27 24.90
C PRO A 121 1.81 4.18 25.47
N ILE A 122 3.13 4.39 25.45
CA ILE A 122 4.13 3.47 26.02
C ILE A 122 3.81 3.14 27.47
N ALA A 123 3.45 4.15 28.29
CA ALA A 123 3.07 3.95 29.69
C ALA A 123 1.77 3.12 29.91
N ARG A 124 1.08 2.75 28.84
CA ARG A 124 -0.17 1.96 28.85
C ARG A 124 -0.07 0.70 28.00
N GLN A 125 1.10 0.36 27.48
CA GLN A 125 1.30 -0.88 26.75
C GLN A 125 1.11 -2.10 27.68
N PRO A 126 0.53 -3.20 27.18
CA PRO A 126 0.49 -4.44 27.95
C PRO A 126 1.90 -4.98 28.19
N ALA A 127 2.09 -5.77 29.24
CA ALA A 127 3.40 -6.29 29.63
C ALA A 127 4.11 -7.13 28.55
N ASN A 128 3.35 -7.67 27.59
CA ASN A 128 3.87 -8.47 26.48
C ASN A 128 3.98 -7.69 25.16
N ALA A 129 3.88 -6.35 25.19
CA ALA A 129 4.11 -5.53 24.01
C ALA A 129 5.58 -5.60 23.59
N SER A 130 5.83 -5.58 22.28
CA SER A 130 7.17 -5.39 21.75
C SER A 130 7.60 -3.93 21.92
N ASP A 131 8.89 -3.72 22.22
CA ASP A 131 9.51 -2.38 22.24
C ASP A 131 9.42 -1.69 20.87
N ASP A 132 9.34 -2.47 19.79
CA ASP A 132 9.23 -1.97 18.41
C ASP A 132 7.78 -1.63 18.01
N SER A 133 6.80 -1.76 18.91
CA SER A 133 5.38 -1.50 18.63
C SER A 133 5.13 -0.10 18.03
N VAL A 134 4.27 -0.04 17.01
CA VAL A 134 3.90 1.21 16.34
C VAL A 134 2.54 1.77 16.76
N HIS A 135 1.89 1.15 17.75
CA HIS A 135 0.73 1.75 18.43
C HIS A 135 1.05 3.11 19.08
N PRO A 136 2.20 3.31 19.77
CA PRO A 136 2.52 4.63 20.31
C PRO A 136 2.75 5.69 19.23
N ALA A 137 3.16 5.29 18.02
CA ALA A 137 3.30 6.20 16.89
C ALA A 137 1.94 6.58 16.25
N GLY A 138 0.85 5.90 16.64
CA GLY A 138 -0.48 6.06 16.05
C GLY A 138 -0.60 5.50 14.62
N MET A 139 0.32 4.62 14.24
CA MET A 139 0.42 4.03 12.90
C MET A 139 -0.26 2.66 12.79
N ALA A 140 -0.64 2.06 13.92
CA ALA A 140 -1.28 0.76 13.99
C ALA A 140 -2.79 0.81 14.29
N VAL A 141 -3.49 -0.20 13.79
CA VAL A 141 -4.86 -0.55 14.15
C VAL A 141 -4.97 -2.05 14.41
N ASP A 142 -5.67 -2.42 15.48
CA ASP A 142 -6.04 -3.81 15.72
C ASP A 142 -7.49 -4.05 15.29
N LEU A 143 -7.72 -5.05 14.45
CA LEU A 143 -9.03 -5.45 13.94
C LEU A 143 -9.45 -6.79 14.51
N ARG A 144 -10.71 -6.90 14.93
CA ARG A 144 -11.28 -8.18 15.34
C ARG A 144 -11.32 -9.14 14.14
N ILE A 145 -10.96 -10.40 14.38
CA ILE A 145 -11.13 -11.46 13.38
C ILE A 145 -12.64 -11.74 13.21
N PRO A 146 -13.19 -11.62 11.98
CA PRO A 146 -14.60 -11.92 11.74
C PRO A 146 -14.92 -13.38 12.07
N SER A 147 -16.08 -13.65 12.68
CA SER A 147 -16.55 -15.01 12.94
C SER A 147 -17.04 -15.68 11.65
N ASN A 148 -17.69 -14.91 10.77
CA ASN A 148 -18.12 -15.34 9.44
C ASN A 148 -16.91 -15.64 8.54
N GLY A 149 -16.84 -16.86 8.01
CA GLY A 149 -15.71 -17.33 7.20
C GLY A 149 -15.55 -16.58 5.86
N ARG A 150 -16.65 -16.23 5.18
CA ARG A 150 -16.62 -15.44 3.93
C ARG A 150 -16.07 -14.05 4.19
N CYS A 151 -16.50 -13.42 5.27
CA CYS A 151 -16.06 -12.07 5.63
C CYS A 151 -14.64 -12.01 6.17
N ARG A 152 -14.24 -13.05 6.91
CA ARG A 152 -12.82 -13.25 7.26
C ARG A 152 -11.96 -13.37 6.01
N ALA A 153 -12.34 -14.23 5.07
CA ALA A 153 -11.60 -14.40 3.82
C ALA A 153 -11.56 -13.11 3.00
N TRP A 154 -12.67 -12.36 2.94
CA TRP A 154 -12.71 -11.04 2.30
C TRP A 154 -11.70 -10.08 2.96
N LEU A 155 -11.73 -9.95 4.29
CA LEU A 155 -10.85 -9.04 5.02
C LEU A 155 -9.38 -9.43 4.88
N GLU A 156 -9.05 -10.71 5.06
CA GLU A 156 -7.69 -11.23 4.91
C GLU A 156 -7.16 -10.99 3.48
N ASN A 157 -7.97 -11.25 2.45
CA ASN A 157 -7.59 -11.01 1.07
C ASN A 157 -7.34 -9.53 0.77
N THR A 158 -8.20 -8.64 1.28
CA THR A 158 -8.04 -7.19 1.11
C THR A 158 -6.76 -6.70 1.81
N LEU A 159 -6.53 -7.12 3.06
CA LEU A 159 -5.33 -6.75 3.81
C LEU A 159 -4.05 -7.27 3.15
N LEU A 160 -4.02 -8.53 2.72
CA LEU A 160 -2.88 -9.12 2.00
C LEU A 160 -2.62 -8.43 0.65
N SER A 161 -3.67 -7.94 -0.02
CA SER A 161 -3.50 -7.14 -1.25
C SER A 161 -2.86 -5.78 -0.95
N LEU A 162 -3.30 -5.09 0.10
CA LEU A 162 -2.68 -3.82 0.50
C LEU A 162 -1.22 -4.03 0.93
N GLU A 163 -0.94 -5.10 1.68
CA GLU A 163 0.42 -5.50 2.06
C GLU A 163 1.30 -5.79 0.83
N LYS A 164 0.76 -6.51 -0.17
CA LYS A 164 1.45 -6.77 -1.44
C LYS A 164 1.85 -5.48 -2.17
N ASN A 165 1.02 -4.44 -2.07
CA ASN A 165 1.30 -3.14 -2.66
C ASN A 165 2.12 -2.23 -1.72
N TYR A 166 2.65 -2.79 -0.64
CA TYR A 166 3.47 -2.10 0.35
C TYR A 166 2.75 -0.91 1.01
N VAL A 167 1.41 -0.97 1.10
CA VAL A 167 0.57 0.07 1.72
C VAL A 167 0.52 -0.07 3.24
N LEU A 168 0.65 -1.30 3.72
CA LEU A 168 0.59 -1.67 5.12
C LEU A 168 1.39 -2.96 5.34
N ASP A 169 1.56 -3.34 6.59
CA ASP A 169 1.94 -4.68 7.01
C ASP A 169 0.81 -5.25 7.88
N VAL A 170 0.49 -6.54 7.73
CA VAL A 170 -0.58 -7.19 8.47
C VAL A 170 -0.12 -8.49 9.11
N THR A 171 -0.35 -8.61 10.41
CA THR A 171 -0.08 -9.81 11.19
C THR A 171 -1.35 -10.31 11.86
N ARG A 172 -1.64 -11.62 11.76
CA ARG A 172 -2.69 -12.25 12.56
C ARG A 172 -2.12 -12.72 13.90
N GLU A 173 -2.49 -11.98 14.93
CA GLU A 173 -2.12 -12.29 16.30
C GLU A 173 -2.93 -13.45 16.87
N ARG A 174 -2.30 -14.21 17.79
CA ARG A 174 -2.91 -15.41 18.38
C ARG A 174 -3.51 -15.18 19.77
N ARG A 175 -2.96 -14.24 20.56
CA ARG A 175 -3.34 -14.05 21.97
C ARG A 175 -3.33 -12.56 22.38
N PRO A 176 -4.50 -11.90 22.43
CA PRO A 176 -5.80 -12.37 21.94
C PRO A 176 -5.83 -12.45 20.40
N PRO A 177 -6.73 -13.22 19.77
CA PRO A 177 -6.83 -13.27 18.31
C PRO A 177 -7.35 -11.96 17.71
N HIS A 178 -6.53 -11.28 16.92
CA HIS A 178 -6.86 -10.07 16.15
C HIS A 178 -5.93 -9.97 14.94
N TYR A 179 -6.24 -9.07 14.01
CA TYR A 179 -5.27 -8.61 13.02
C TYR A 179 -4.61 -7.35 13.56
N HIS A 180 -3.29 -7.36 13.66
CA HIS A 180 -2.49 -6.16 13.84
C HIS A 180 -2.14 -5.62 12.46
N VAL A 181 -2.48 -4.37 12.18
CA VAL A 181 -2.25 -3.71 10.89
C VAL A 181 -1.47 -2.43 11.11
N ALA A 182 -0.28 -2.33 10.53
CA ALA A 182 0.54 -1.13 10.53
C ALA A 182 0.46 -0.45 9.16
N VAL A 183 -0.10 0.76 9.10
CA VAL A 183 -0.30 1.48 7.85
C VAL A 183 0.93 2.30 7.52
N PHE A 184 1.49 2.15 6.32
CA PHE A 184 2.66 2.92 5.90
C PHE A 184 2.21 4.24 5.24
N PRO A 185 2.33 5.39 5.92
CA PRO A 185 1.60 6.61 5.59
C PRO A 185 1.84 7.10 4.15
N GLU A 186 3.10 7.23 3.76
CA GLU A 186 3.46 7.73 2.43
C GLU A 186 2.95 6.81 1.33
N THR A 187 3.15 5.50 1.52
CA THR A 187 2.73 4.49 0.55
C THR A 187 1.21 4.43 0.42
N TYR A 188 0.48 4.59 1.52
CA TYR A 188 -0.98 4.63 1.49
C TYR A 188 -1.48 5.88 0.78
N ILE A 189 -0.88 7.04 1.02
CA ILE A 189 -1.30 8.25 0.30
C ILE A 189 -0.99 8.15 -1.19
N ASN A 190 0.15 7.56 -1.57
CA ASN A 190 0.44 7.30 -2.99
C ASN A 190 -0.57 6.35 -3.61
N TYR A 191 -0.89 5.28 -2.88
CA TYR A 191 -1.90 4.34 -3.30
C TYR A 191 -3.25 5.03 -3.54
N LEU A 192 -3.68 5.89 -2.60
CA LEU A 192 -4.86 6.73 -2.77
C LEU A 192 -4.78 7.60 -4.04
N ALA A 193 -3.66 8.29 -4.29
CA ALA A 193 -3.48 9.11 -5.47
C ALA A 193 -3.54 8.30 -6.79
N THR A 194 -3.08 7.04 -6.78
CA THR A 194 -3.16 6.17 -7.96
C THR A 194 -4.59 5.74 -8.27
N ILE A 195 -5.40 5.42 -7.26
CA ILE A 195 -6.78 4.95 -7.44
C ILE A 195 -7.79 6.09 -7.62
N THR A 196 -7.54 7.27 -7.03
CA THR A 196 -8.37 8.47 -7.26
C THR A 196 -8.05 9.12 -8.59
N GLY A 197 -7.14 8.55 -9.40
CA GLY A 197 -6.78 9.08 -10.71
C GLY A 197 -6.25 10.52 -10.69
N ASP A 198 -5.82 11.01 -9.53
CA ASP A 198 -5.08 12.26 -9.39
C ASP A 198 -3.59 12.08 -9.70
N SER A 199 -3.22 10.97 -10.33
CA SER A 199 -1.88 10.76 -10.84
C SER A 199 -1.70 11.41 -12.21
N ARG A 200 -0.56 12.05 -12.40
CA ARG A 200 -0.15 12.67 -13.67
C ARG A 200 1.03 11.91 -14.23
N GLU A 201 1.11 11.72 -15.54
CA GLU A 201 2.33 11.21 -16.15
C GLU A 201 3.38 12.31 -16.32
N TYR A 202 4.62 12.00 -15.99
CA TYR A 202 5.78 12.84 -16.23
C TYR A 202 6.83 12.09 -17.04
N THR A 203 7.24 12.64 -18.18
CA THR A 203 8.35 12.07 -18.96
C THR A 203 9.65 12.74 -18.56
N VAL A 204 10.60 11.95 -18.06
CA VAL A 204 11.92 12.39 -17.58
C VAL A 204 12.66 13.10 -18.71
N ARG A 205 13.11 14.32 -18.45
CA ARG A 205 13.83 15.20 -19.37
C ARG A 205 15.33 15.14 -19.10
N ARG A 206 16.13 15.60 -20.06
CA ARG A 206 17.58 15.74 -19.88
C ARG A 206 17.87 16.62 -18.67
N GLY A 207 18.67 16.09 -17.73
CA GLY A 207 19.09 16.80 -16.52
C GLY A 207 18.13 16.66 -15.32
N ASP A 208 17.03 15.93 -15.46
CA ASP A 208 16.16 15.65 -14.32
C ASP A 208 16.84 14.67 -13.33
N THR A 209 16.64 14.94 -12.04
CA THR A 209 16.88 13.99 -10.94
C THR A 209 15.55 13.68 -10.26
N LEU A 210 15.45 12.55 -9.57
CA LEU A 210 14.19 12.17 -8.91
C LEU A 210 13.75 13.21 -7.87
N THR A 211 14.72 13.83 -7.17
CA THR A 211 14.50 14.94 -6.24
C THR A 211 13.95 16.19 -6.94
N ALA A 212 14.53 16.58 -8.08
CA ALA A 212 14.07 17.75 -8.82
C ALA A 212 12.67 17.55 -9.42
N VAL A 213 12.38 16.33 -9.89
CA VAL A 213 11.05 15.96 -10.38
C VAL A 213 10.05 15.98 -9.23
N ALA A 214 10.39 15.38 -8.09
CA ALA A 214 9.54 15.39 -6.89
C ALA A 214 9.14 16.81 -6.48
N ALA A 215 10.14 17.69 -6.30
CA ALA A 215 9.90 19.08 -5.94
C ALA A 215 9.06 19.84 -6.97
N ARG A 216 9.35 19.67 -8.27
CA ARG A 216 8.61 20.32 -9.36
C ARG A 216 7.15 19.88 -9.40
N MET A 217 6.90 18.63 -9.08
CA MET A 217 5.58 18.01 -9.18
C MET A 217 4.81 18.03 -7.85
N ASN A 218 5.32 18.73 -6.85
CA ASN A 218 4.75 18.84 -5.50
C ASN A 218 4.48 17.47 -4.84
N THR A 219 5.45 16.56 -4.97
CA THR A 219 5.47 15.21 -4.38
C THR A 219 6.84 14.94 -3.74
N THR A 220 7.07 13.75 -3.17
CA THR A 220 8.38 13.37 -2.62
C THR A 220 9.10 12.31 -3.46
N VAL A 221 10.41 12.18 -3.26
CA VAL A 221 11.22 11.13 -3.90
C VAL A 221 10.69 9.75 -3.55
N ALA A 222 10.39 9.51 -2.27
CA ALA A 222 9.81 8.25 -1.80
C ALA A 222 8.48 7.95 -2.51
N GLN A 223 7.65 8.97 -2.70
CA GLN A 223 6.37 8.84 -3.39
C GLN A 223 6.51 8.48 -4.87
N LEU A 224 7.42 9.17 -5.58
CA LEU A 224 7.74 8.81 -6.96
C LEU A 224 8.32 7.41 -7.08
N ARG A 225 9.17 7.00 -6.14
CA ARG A 225 9.73 5.64 -6.14
C ARG A 225 8.66 4.58 -5.96
N ALA A 226 7.79 4.77 -4.97
CA ALA A 226 6.70 3.85 -4.68
C ALA A 226 5.74 3.72 -5.88
N ALA A 227 5.30 4.85 -6.45
CA ALA A 227 4.37 4.87 -7.59
C ALA A 227 4.94 4.20 -8.85
N ASN A 228 6.26 4.16 -9.00
CA ASN A 228 6.95 3.66 -10.19
C ASN A 228 7.74 2.37 -9.95
N GLY A 229 7.64 1.76 -8.77
CA GLY A 229 8.39 0.55 -8.41
C GLY A 229 9.91 0.73 -8.45
N LEU A 230 10.43 1.94 -8.20
CA LEU A 230 11.85 2.26 -8.30
C LEU A 230 12.61 1.82 -7.05
N ARG A 231 13.64 0.99 -7.24
CA ARG A 231 14.52 0.52 -6.16
C ARG A 231 15.64 1.49 -5.81
N SER A 232 15.84 2.52 -6.62
CA SER A 232 16.84 3.58 -6.43
C SER A 232 16.33 4.91 -6.99
N ASP A 233 17.12 5.97 -6.83
CA ASP A 233 16.81 7.30 -7.36
C ASP A 233 17.21 7.46 -8.83
N LEU A 234 17.72 6.40 -9.47
CA LEU A 234 18.14 6.42 -10.86
C LEU A 234 16.91 6.47 -11.78
N ILE A 235 16.88 7.51 -12.61
CA ILE A 235 15.89 7.69 -13.67
C ILE A 235 16.56 7.97 -15.00
N HIS A 236 15.93 7.55 -16.10
CA HIS A 236 16.47 7.68 -17.45
C HIS A 236 15.66 8.68 -18.28
N ILE A 237 16.35 9.44 -19.13
CA ILE A 237 15.69 10.36 -20.08
C ILE A 237 14.68 9.58 -20.93
N GLY A 238 13.47 10.09 -21.06
CA GLY A 238 12.37 9.46 -21.77
C GLY A 238 11.57 8.45 -20.93
N GLN A 239 12.00 8.12 -19.72
CA GLN A 239 11.23 7.30 -18.79
C GLN A 239 9.92 8.01 -18.41
N ARG A 240 8.80 7.31 -18.50
CA ARG A 240 7.52 7.79 -17.96
C ARG A 240 7.43 7.45 -16.48
N LEU A 241 7.12 8.45 -15.68
CA LEU A 241 6.86 8.35 -14.26
C LEU A 241 5.39 8.64 -13.99
N THR A 242 4.73 7.77 -13.24
CA THR A 242 3.47 8.07 -12.56
C THR A 242 3.77 8.96 -11.37
N VAL A 243 3.23 10.17 -11.40
CA VAL A 243 3.36 11.16 -10.32
C VAL A 243 2.06 11.19 -9.53
N PRO A 244 2.05 10.79 -8.25
CA PRO A 244 0.86 10.93 -7.41
C PRO A 244 0.51 12.40 -7.18
N GLY A 245 -0.80 12.71 -7.07
CA GLY A 245 -1.32 14.06 -6.88
C GLY A 245 -1.01 14.68 -5.52
N ASP A 246 -1.41 15.94 -5.35
CA ASP A 246 -1.05 16.77 -4.19
C ASP A 246 -1.62 16.20 -2.88
N THR A 247 -0.72 15.74 -2.01
CA THR A 247 -0.99 14.98 -0.78
C THR A 247 -1.98 15.68 0.14
N ALA A 248 -1.84 17.01 0.32
CA ALA A 248 -2.68 17.79 1.22
C ALA A 248 -4.12 17.99 0.70
N SER A 249 -4.27 18.13 -0.62
CA SER A 249 -5.58 18.27 -1.26
C SER A 249 -6.31 16.92 -1.37
N THR A 250 -5.56 15.83 -1.55
CA THR A 250 -6.09 14.45 -1.62
C THR A 250 -6.66 14.00 -0.27
N ILE A 251 -5.98 14.29 0.84
CA ILE A 251 -6.45 13.93 2.20
C ILE A 251 -7.70 14.75 2.59
N ALA A 252 -7.75 16.04 2.24
CA ALA A 252 -8.92 16.90 2.51
C ALA A 252 -10.14 16.50 1.67
N SER A 253 -9.92 16.15 0.39
CA SER A 253 -10.99 15.70 -0.53
C SER A 253 -11.50 14.29 -0.19
N ALA A 254 -10.62 13.40 0.30
CA ALA A 254 -10.99 12.06 0.75
C ALA A 254 -11.81 12.03 2.06
N SER A 255 -11.83 13.13 2.83
CA SER A 255 -12.51 13.21 4.14
C SER A 255 -13.89 13.88 4.10
N SER A 256 -14.33 14.50 2.99
CA SER A 256 -15.47 15.43 3.00
C SER A 256 -16.61 15.16 2.00
N ALA A 257 -16.53 14.16 1.12
CA ALA A 257 -17.65 13.76 0.27
C ALA A 257 -17.53 12.28 -0.11
N PRO A 258 -18.64 11.54 -0.33
CA PRO A 258 -18.57 10.27 -1.03
C PRO A 258 -18.16 10.58 -2.46
N VAL A 259 -16.87 10.47 -2.74
CA VAL A 259 -16.35 10.57 -4.10
C VAL A 259 -16.81 9.31 -4.82
N ILE A 260 -17.99 9.36 -5.45
CA ILE A 260 -18.42 8.36 -6.42
C ILE A 260 -17.57 8.60 -7.66
N ARG A 261 -16.46 7.87 -7.78
CA ARG A 261 -15.59 7.95 -8.97
C ARG A 261 -15.80 6.71 -9.82
N GLU A 262 -16.24 6.92 -11.04
CA GLU A 262 -16.36 5.84 -12.02
C GLU A 262 -15.06 5.73 -12.82
N VAL A 263 -14.42 4.56 -12.72
CA VAL A 263 -13.20 4.22 -13.45
C VAL A 263 -13.50 3.11 -14.44
N THR A 264 -13.04 3.27 -15.67
CA THR A 264 -13.13 2.25 -16.70
C THR A 264 -11.83 1.45 -16.76
N HIS A 265 -11.88 0.17 -16.43
CA HIS A 265 -10.74 -0.73 -16.40
C HIS A 265 -10.75 -1.69 -17.59
N ARG A 266 -9.70 -1.67 -18.41
CA ARG A 266 -9.54 -2.63 -19.51
C ARG A 266 -8.71 -3.83 -19.05
N VAL A 267 -9.33 -5.01 -19.04
CA VAL A 267 -8.73 -6.28 -18.62
C VAL A 267 -7.49 -6.60 -19.45
N GLN A 268 -6.37 -6.80 -18.77
CA GLN A 268 -5.08 -7.20 -19.30
C GLN A 268 -4.87 -8.71 -19.19
N ARG A 269 -3.85 -9.22 -19.89
CA ARG A 269 -3.48 -10.64 -19.84
C ARG A 269 -3.21 -11.09 -18.40
N GLY A 270 -3.92 -12.13 -17.97
CA GLY A 270 -3.77 -12.72 -16.63
C GLY A 270 -4.41 -11.92 -15.49
N GLU A 271 -5.29 -10.95 -15.77
CA GLU A 271 -6.11 -10.33 -14.73
C GLU A 271 -7.28 -11.23 -14.33
N THR A 272 -7.62 -11.19 -13.04
CA THR A 272 -8.79 -11.85 -12.46
C THR A 272 -9.71 -10.78 -11.87
N LEU A 273 -11.00 -11.08 -11.72
CA LEU A 273 -11.92 -10.16 -11.03
C LEU A 273 -11.40 -9.78 -9.65
N TRP A 274 -10.82 -10.73 -8.94
CA TRP A 274 -10.20 -10.49 -7.64
C TRP A 274 -9.09 -9.44 -7.73
N ARG A 275 -8.13 -9.60 -8.67
CA ARG A 275 -7.01 -8.65 -8.80
C ARG A 275 -7.48 -7.25 -9.21
N ILE A 276 -8.55 -7.16 -9.99
CA ILE A 276 -9.14 -5.90 -10.43
C ILE A 276 -9.92 -5.27 -9.28
N ALA A 277 -10.80 -6.02 -8.63
CA ALA A 277 -11.57 -5.55 -7.49
C ALA A 277 -10.65 -5.04 -6.38
N SER A 278 -9.60 -5.79 -6.04
CA SER A 278 -8.59 -5.37 -5.07
C SER A 278 -7.78 -4.14 -5.52
N ARG A 279 -7.47 -4.01 -6.82
CA ARG A 279 -6.80 -2.80 -7.35
C ARG A 279 -7.63 -1.56 -7.08
N TYR A 280 -8.93 -1.68 -7.26
CA TYR A 280 -9.87 -0.56 -7.16
C TYR A 280 -10.58 -0.50 -5.81
N GLU A 281 -10.09 -1.23 -4.80
CA GLU A 281 -10.71 -1.27 -3.47
C GLU A 281 -12.23 -1.50 -3.49
N THR A 282 -12.68 -2.40 -4.37
CA THR A 282 -14.06 -2.85 -4.43
C THR A 282 -14.12 -4.35 -4.20
N SER A 283 -15.31 -4.93 -4.10
CA SER A 283 -15.47 -6.38 -4.00
C SER A 283 -15.67 -7.01 -5.37
N VAL A 284 -15.34 -8.30 -5.51
CA VAL A 284 -15.67 -9.05 -6.72
C VAL A 284 -17.17 -9.04 -6.96
N ASP A 285 -17.98 -9.13 -5.89
CA ASP A 285 -19.44 -9.11 -5.99
C ASP A 285 -19.96 -7.75 -6.50
N VAL A 286 -19.41 -6.64 -6.00
CA VAL A 286 -19.73 -5.28 -6.47
C VAL A 286 -19.25 -5.08 -7.91
N LEU A 287 -18.03 -5.50 -8.23
CA LEU A 287 -17.51 -5.43 -9.59
C LEU A 287 -18.33 -6.27 -10.56
N ARG A 288 -18.86 -7.42 -10.13
CA ARG A 288 -19.75 -8.26 -10.94
C ARG A 288 -21.10 -7.61 -11.14
N SER A 289 -21.71 -7.10 -10.07
CA SER A 289 -23.03 -6.47 -10.17
C SER A 289 -22.99 -5.17 -10.98
N GLN A 290 -21.88 -4.43 -10.94
CA GLN A 290 -21.68 -3.23 -11.76
C GLN A 290 -21.49 -3.51 -13.26
N ASN A 291 -21.11 -4.74 -13.61
CA ASN A 291 -20.75 -5.13 -14.97
C ASN A 291 -21.58 -6.30 -15.51
N ASP A 292 -22.69 -6.62 -14.84
CA ASP A 292 -23.60 -7.72 -15.19
C ASP A 292 -22.88 -9.05 -15.45
N LEU A 293 -21.87 -9.37 -14.63
CA LEU A 293 -21.04 -10.55 -14.82
C LEU A 293 -21.62 -11.80 -14.16
N ALA A 294 -21.98 -12.77 -15.00
CA ALA A 294 -22.50 -14.07 -14.57
C ALA A 294 -21.46 -14.97 -13.88
N GLY A 295 -20.16 -14.65 -13.95
CA GLY A 295 -19.07 -15.49 -13.47
C GLY A 295 -17.75 -14.72 -13.28
N ASP A 296 -16.69 -15.45 -12.95
CA ASP A 296 -15.35 -14.86 -12.73
C ASP A 296 -14.50 -14.80 -14.00
N LEU A 297 -15.03 -15.30 -15.11
CA LEU A 297 -14.34 -15.34 -16.39
C LEU A 297 -14.27 -13.94 -17.00
N LEU A 298 -13.03 -13.47 -17.21
CA LEU A 298 -12.75 -12.21 -17.89
C LEU A 298 -12.09 -12.45 -19.24
N ARG A 299 -12.45 -11.64 -20.23
CA ARG A 299 -11.80 -11.65 -21.55
C ARG A 299 -10.73 -10.56 -21.60
N ILE A 300 -9.57 -10.87 -22.19
CA ILE A 300 -8.55 -9.86 -22.44
C ILE A 300 -9.15 -8.77 -23.33
N GLY A 301 -8.96 -7.51 -22.93
CA GLY A 301 -9.54 -6.35 -23.58
C GLY A 301 -10.99 -6.04 -23.21
N GLN A 302 -11.64 -6.87 -22.38
CA GLN A 302 -12.93 -6.55 -21.78
C GLN A 302 -12.83 -5.28 -20.95
N THR A 303 -13.86 -4.46 -21.02
CA THR A 303 -13.94 -3.23 -20.24
C THR A 303 -14.85 -3.46 -19.04
N LEU A 304 -14.36 -3.16 -17.85
CA LEU A 304 -15.10 -3.19 -16.60
C LEU A 304 -15.27 -1.77 -16.08
N ARG A 305 -16.50 -1.40 -15.80
CA ARG A 305 -16.89 -0.23 -15.04
C ARG A 305 -16.66 -0.48 -13.56
N VAL A 306 -15.92 0.39 -12.90
CA VAL A 306 -15.62 0.29 -11.48
C VAL A 306 -16.06 1.56 -10.79
N VAL A 307 -17.12 1.47 -9.99
CA VAL A 307 -17.53 2.59 -9.16
C VAL A 307 -16.76 2.49 -7.84
N LEU A 308 -15.92 3.48 -7.60
CA LEU A 308 -15.22 3.70 -6.35
C LEU A 308 -16.17 4.47 -5.44
N ASP A 309 -16.69 3.81 -4.43
CA ASP A 309 -17.53 4.46 -3.42
C ASP A 309 -16.64 4.88 -2.25
N GLY A 310 -16.35 6.19 -2.15
CA GLY A 310 -15.60 6.77 -1.03
C GLY A 310 -16.47 7.04 0.22
N SER A 311 -17.33 6.10 0.61
CA SER A 311 -18.19 6.24 1.81
C SER A 311 -17.57 5.58 3.03
#